data_AF-A0A9E5YDA6-F1
#
_entry.id   AF-A0A9E5YDA6-F1
#
_cell.length_a   1.000
_cell.length_b   1.000
_cell.length_c   1.000
_cell.angle_alpha   90.00
_cell.angle_beta   90.00
_cell.angle_gamma   90.00
#
_symmetry.space_group_name_H-M   'P 1'
#
loop_
_entity.id
_entity.type
_entity.pdbx_description
1 polymer ?
#
loop_
_entity_poly.entity_id
_entity_poly.type
_entity_poly.pdbx_seq_one_letter_code
_entity_poly.pdbx_strand_id
1 'polypeptide(L)'
;MKTLILSHNINSDTPLYGGKGRVGLSHEKSLKRRDSSNVLRIAMNSHTSTHIDVPSHFIGRGKTLTDYEPGSWVFNNILVKNLEVGQNGVIDEKDFADLEYNKLADFLVIKTDMERFRKERSYITDSPVISSRLADFLKKRLPSLRAIGFNFISLSSLKDREEGRRAHRRFLKKGIIIVEDMRLEALKSRPDYILVSPLFIDKADGSPVSVWAFYSGFNFDKYDYFFFDFDGVILNSEPVKINGFVKLYERYGRKVVRKVLRHHEVDGGIDRYRKFRLYHEQFLGKRITTGEIKALARDYSRIVLNGVLNAAFIKGVPEFLSASKRRRKVCFIVSSTPEREINKIVKQRGLGKYFREVKGSPSRKEENVRDLVRKYGVDTRRSVLFGDSMNDVRAANHNGIEFVGIGYPGMAVNYRNFKEILPKEEL
;
A
#
# COMPACT_ATOMS: atom_id res chain seq x y z
N MET A 1 -1.50 -5.90 17.47
CA MET A 1 -1.84 -5.78 16.04
C MET A 1 -3.35 -6.00 15.92
N LYS A 2 -4.10 -5.07 15.32
CA LYS A 2 -5.54 -5.26 15.13
C LYS A 2 -5.75 -6.14 13.90
N THR A 3 -6.67 -7.08 13.97
CA THR A 3 -6.99 -8.00 12.86
C THR A 3 -8.47 -7.95 12.54
N LEU A 4 -8.80 -8.20 11.27
CA LEU A 4 -10.17 -8.38 10.79
C LEU A 4 -10.23 -9.65 9.95
N ILE A 5 -11.24 -10.49 10.18
CA ILE A 5 -11.55 -11.63 9.31
C ILE A 5 -12.41 -11.11 8.16
N LEU A 6 -11.98 -11.36 6.93
CA LEU A 6 -12.66 -10.98 5.69
C LEU A 6 -13.29 -12.19 4.97
N SER A 7 -13.55 -13.27 5.70
CA SER A 7 -14.28 -14.46 5.22
C SER A 7 -15.66 -14.58 5.87
N HIS A 8 -16.62 -15.13 5.13
CA HIS A 8 -17.90 -15.57 5.69
C HIS A 8 -17.79 -16.93 6.36
N ASN A 9 -18.56 -17.13 7.44
CA ASN A 9 -18.72 -18.45 8.05
C ASN A 9 -19.38 -19.41 7.06
N ILE A 10 -18.91 -20.65 7.03
CA ILE A 10 -19.50 -21.71 6.23
C ILE A 10 -20.54 -22.45 7.08
N ASN A 11 -21.76 -22.55 6.58
CA ASN A 11 -22.89 -23.27 7.16
C ASN A 11 -23.82 -23.82 6.07
N SER A 12 -24.87 -24.54 6.45
CA SER A 12 -25.83 -25.15 5.52
C SER A 12 -26.58 -24.15 4.63
N ASP A 13 -26.68 -22.88 5.04
CA ASP A 13 -27.34 -21.78 4.31
C ASP A 13 -26.35 -20.95 3.48
N THR A 14 -25.10 -21.42 3.33
CA THR A 14 -24.09 -20.74 2.51
C THR A 14 -24.55 -20.70 1.06
N PRO A 15 -24.65 -19.50 0.43
CA PRO A 15 -25.03 -19.39 -0.96
C PRO A 15 -23.95 -20.02 -1.85
N LEU A 16 -24.37 -20.81 -2.83
CA LEU A 16 -23.50 -21.44 -3.82
C LEU A 16 -23.81 -20.89 -5.21
N TYR A 17 -22.75 -20.66 -6.00
CA TYR A 17 -22.92 -20.16 -7.37
C TYR A 17 -23.83 -21.09 -8.19
N GLY A 18 -24.74 -20.50 -8.96
CA GLY A 18 -25.76 -21.22 -9.73
C GLY A 18 -26.95 -21.73 -8.91
N GLY A 19 -26.95 -21.57 -7.58
CA GLY A 19 -28.09 -21.87 -6.71
C GLY A 19 -28.42 -23.36 -6.60
N LYS A 20 -27.48 -24.25 -6.94
CA LYS A 20 -27.66 -25.71 -6.88
C LYS A 20 -26.74 -26.30 -5.82
N GLY A 21 -27.29 -27.22 -5.02
CA GLY A 21 -26.57 -27.90 -3.94
C GLY A 21 -26.65 -27.19 -2.59
N ARG A 22 -26.01 -27.77 -1.58
CA ARG A 22 -25.89 -27.22 -0.23
C ARG A 22 -24.58 -27.69 0.39
N VAL A 23 -24.03 -26.91 1.32
CA VAL A 23 -22.92 -27.40 2.16
C VAL A 23 -23.47 -28.50 3.08
N GLY A 24 -22.87 -29.67 3.01
CA GLY A 24 -23.22 -30.81 3.86
C GLY A 24 -22.46 -30.73 5.18
N LEU A 25 -23.17 -30.53 6.29
CA LEU A 25 -22.63 -30.62 7.65
C LEU A 25 -23.34 -31.76 8.38
N SER A 26 -22.58 -32.78 8.78
CA SER A 26 -23.13 -33.94 9.48
C SER A 26 -22.17 -34.44 10.55
N HIS A 27 -22.66 -34.84 11.71
CA HIS A 27 -21.83 -35.43 12.76
C HIS A 27 -21.50 -36.89 12.44
N GLU A 28 -20.22 -37.17 12.19
CA GLU A 28 -19.71 -38.54 12.10
C GLU A 28 -19.60 -39.16 13.49
N LYS A 29 -19.10 -38.39 14.46
CA LYS A 29 -19.12 -38.70 15.91
C LYS A 29 -19.75 -37.57 16.71
N SER A 30 -20.45 -37.89 17.79
CA SER A 30 -21.11 -36.94 18.66
C SER A 30 -21.17 -37.40 20.11
N LEU A 31 -20.72 -36.55 21.04
CA LEU A 31 -20.84 -36.78 22.48
C LEU A 31 -22.31 -36.98 22.92
N LYS A 32 -23.28 -36.38 22.19
CA LYS A 32 -24.72 -36.59 22.46
C LYS A 32 -25.16 -38.04 22.19
N ARG A 33 -24.47 -38.75 21.30
CA ARG A 33 -24.67 -40.17 21.03
C ARG A 33 -23.72 -41.06 21.85
N ARG A 34 -23.04 -40.49 22.86
CA ARG A 34 -22.05 -41.16 23.72
C ARG A 34 -20.80 -41.65 22.98
N ASP A 35 -20.47 -41.04 21.84
CA ASP A 35 -19.15 -41.22 21.22
C ASP A 35 -18.07 -40.57 22.09
N SER A 36 -16.79 -40.92 21.91
CA SER A 36 -15.67 -40.35 22.70
C SER A 36 -15.28 -38.92 22.32
N SER A 37 -15.75 -38.43 21.17
CA SER A 37 -15.45 -37.10 20.65
C SER A 37 -16.56 -36.60 19.72
N ASN A 38 -16.51 -35.31 19.39
CA ASN A 38 -17.27 -34.76 18.28
C ASN A 38 -16.40 -34.76 17.02
N VAL A 39 -16.93 -35.28 15.90
CA VAL A 39 -16.29 -35.20 14.58
C VAL A 39 -17.35 -34.74 13.60
N LEU A 40 -17.14 -33.57 13.00
CA LEU A 40 -18.02 -33.00 11.99
C LEU A 40 -17.47 -33.36 10.60
N ARG A 41 -18.26 -34.10 9.83
CA ARG A 41 -18.01 -34.31 8.40
C ARG A 41 -18.54 -33.10 7.65
N ILE A 42 -17.68 -32.56 6.79
CA ILE A 42 -17.94 -31.39 5.98
C ILE A 42 -17.84 -31.79 4.50
N ALA A 43 -18.90 -31.55 3.73
CA ALA A 43 -18.97 -31.84 2.29
C ALA A 43 -19.30 -30.55 1.52
N MET A 44 -18.34 -30.08 0.72
CA MET A 44 -18.47 -28.86 -0.10
C MET A 44 -17.56 -28.96 -1.33
N ASN A 45 -17.75 -28.07 -2.30
CA ASN A 45 -16.83 -27.94 -3.45
C ASN A 45 -15.67 -26.97 -3.11
N SER A 46 -14.64 -26.92 -3.96
CA SER A 46 -13.49 -26.00 -3.81
C SER A 46 -13.88 -24.51 -3.85
N HIS A 47 -15.05 -24.21 -4.40
CA HIS A 47 -15.56 -22.86 -4.70
C HIS A 47 -16.75 -22.48 -3.82
N THR A 48 -16.64 -22.80 -2.53
CA THR A 48 -17.69 -22.58 -1.53
C THR A 48 -17.34 -21.41 -0.61
N SER A 49 -18.29 -20.49 -0.44
CA SER A 49 -18.15 -19.28 0.40
C SER A 49 -16.96 -18.42 -0.05
N THR A 50 -16.33 -17.69 0.87
CA THR A 50 -15.05 -17.00 0.59
C THR A 50 -13.98 -18.01 0.17
N HIS A 51 -13.59 -17.97 -1.10
CA HIS A 51 -12.68 -18.94 -1.72
C HIS A 51 -11.70 -18.25 -2.65
N ILE A 52 -10.72 -19.02 -3.13
CA ILE A 52 -9.71 -18.58 -4.07
C ILE A 52 -9.75 -19.42 -5.33
N ASP A 53 -9.62 -18.76 -6.48
CA ASP A 53 -9.41 -19.40 -7.78
C ASP A 53 -7.96 -19.23 -8.22
N VAL A 54 -7.38 -20.35 -8.62
CA VAL A 54 -6.06 -20.39 -9.27
C VAL A 54 -6.20 -20.78 -10.75
N PRO A 55 -5.15 -20.60 -11.57
CA PRO A 55 -5.25 -20.75 -13.02
C PRO A 55 -5.86 -22.06 -13.52
N SER A 56 -5.63 -23.20 -12.85
CA SER A 56 -6.21 -24.48 -13.24
C SER A 56 -7.75 -24.51 -13.25
N HIS A 57 -8.43 -23.58 -12.57
CA HIS A 57 -9.89 -23.46 -12.57
C HIS A 57 -10.47 -23.24 -13.98
N PHE A 58 -9.80 -22.46 -14.82
CA PHE A 58 -10.25 -22.15 -16.19
C PHE A 58 -9.20 -22.39 -17.29
N ILE A 59 -8.02 -22.90 -16.92
CA ILE A 59 -6.89 -23.14 -17.83
C ILE A 59 -6.39 -24.56 -17.63
N GLY A 60 -6.55 -25.45 -18.62
CA GLY A 60 -6.30 -26.89 -18.45
C GLY A 60 -4.87 -27.31 -18.06
N ARG A 61 -3.86 -26.45 -18.23
CA ARG A 61 -2.49 -26.62 -17.71
C ARG A 61 -2.06 -25.44 -16.82
N GLY A 62 -3.03 -24.81 -16.19
CA GLY A 62 -2.80 -23.73 -15.25
C GLY A 62 -2.19 -24.24 -13.95
N LYS A 63 -1.53 -23.35 -13.21
CA LYS A 63 -1.08 -23.61 -11.85
C LYS A 63 -2.25 -23.98 -10.94
N THR A 64 -2.02 -24.97 -10.10
CA THR A 64 -2.86 -25.46 -9.01
C THR A 64 -2.42 -24.86 -7.67
N LEU A 65 -3.18 -25.08 -6.59
CA LEU A 65 -2.84 -24.52 -5.27
C LEU A 65 -1.44 -24.92 -4.77
N THR A 66 -0.99 -26.14 -5.06
CA THR A 66 0.31 -26.65 -4.60
C THR A 66 1.51 -26.19 -5.46
N ASP A 67 1.27 -25.43 -6.53
CA ASP A 67 2.32 -24.82 -7.36
C ASP A 67 2.81 -23.44 -6.86
N TYR A 68 2.22 -22.95 -5.76
CA TYR A 68 2.53 -21.64 -5.18
C TYR A 68 3.30 -21.78 -3.87
N GLU A 69 4.41 -21.05 -3.79
CA GLU A 69 5.18 -20.91 -2.55
C GLU A 69 4.37 -20.22 -1.44
N PRO A 70 4.60 -20.51 -0.14
CA PRO A 70 3.84 -19.93 0.96
C PRO A 70 3.72 -18.39 0.95
N GLY A 71 4.78 -17.69 0.53
CA GLY A 71 4.80 -16.23 0.42
C GLY A 71 3.81 -15.67 -0.61
N SER A 72 3.30 -16.49 -1.54
CA SER A 72 2.31 -16.09 -2.54
C SER A 72 0.99 -15.64 -1.93
N TRP A 73 0.69 -16.11 -0.72
CA TRP A 73 -0.56 -15.90 0.00
C TRP A 73 -0.57 -14.64 0.88
N VAL A 74 0.56 -13.96 0.99
CA VAL A 74 0.73 -12.70 1.73
C VAL A 74 0.77 -11.54 0.74
N PHE A 75 -0.11 -10.56 0.93
CA PHE A 75 -0.22 -9.37 0.10
C PHE A 75 0.08 -8.14 0.92
N ASN A 76 1.06 -7.33 0.50
CA ASN A 76 1.58 -6.22 1.31
C ASN A 76 1.14 -4.85 0.81
N ASN A 77 0.68 -4.76 -0.44
CA ASN A 77 0.34 -3.48 -1.06
C ASN A 77 -1.12 -3.54 -1.50
N ILE A 78 -1.99 -3.23 -0.55
CA ILE A 78 -3.43 -3.34 -0.73
C ILE A 78 -3.99 -2.07 -1.34
N LEU A 79 -4.75 -2.19 -2.42
CA LEU A 79 -5.65 -1.15 -2.90
C LEU A 79 -7.08 -1.54 -2.55
N VAL A 80 -7.87 -0.57 -2.10
CA VAL A 80 -9.29 -0.76 -1.84
C VAL A 80 -10.07 0.21 -2.71
N LYS A 81 -10.96 -0.32 -3.54
CA LYS A 81 -11.88 0.46 -4.35
C LYS A 81 -13.30 0.20 -3.87
N ASN A 82 -13.99 1.26 -3.45
CA ASN A 82 -15.42 1.21 -3.13
C ASN A 82 -16.23 1.54 -4.38
N LEU A 83 -17.26 0.75 -4.63
CA LEU A 83 -18.22 0.94 -5.72
C LEU A 83 -19.64 0.74 -5.19
N GLU A 84 -20.58 1.49 -5.75
CA GLU A 84 -22.01 1.19 -5.66
C GLU A 84 -22.42 0.67 -7.04
N VAL A 85 -22.67 -0.64 -7.11
CA VAL A 85 -22.90 -1.34 -8.38
C VAL A 85 -24.37 -1.70 -8.51
N GLY A 86 -25.03 -1.96 -7.38
CA GLY A 86 -26.39 -2.46 -7.36
C GLY A 86 -26.49 -3.88 -7.92
N GLN A 87 -27.67 -4.46 -7.73
CA GLN A 87 -28.04 -5.71 -8.38
C GLN A 87 -27.96 -5.55 -9.89
N ASN A 88 -27.33 -6.50 -10.58
CA ASN A 88 -27.19 -6.53 -12.04
C ASN A 88 -26.33 -5.42 -12.66
N GLY A 89 -25.56 -4.70 -11.85
CA GLY A 89 -24.61 -3.72 -12.39
C GLY A 89 -23.49 -4.37 -13.21
N VAL A 90 -22.76 -3.52 -13.91
CA VAL A 90 -21.58 -3.89 -14.68
C VAL A 90 -20.37 -3.19 -14.08
N ILE A 91 -19.32 -3.94 -13.80
CA ILE A 91 -18.03 -3.42 -13.34
C ILE A 91 -17.06 -3.48 -14.51
N ASP A 92 -16.61 -2.31 -14.98
CA ASP A 92 -15.72 -2.17 -16.13
C ASP A 92 -14.60 -1.16 -15.88
N GLU A 93 -13.78 -0.90 -16.90
CA GLU A 93 -12.61 -0.02 -16.81
C GLU A 93 -12.94 1.41 -16.34
N LYS A 94 -14.14 1.93 -16.62
CA LYS A 94 -14.53 3.30 -16.27
C LYS A 94 -14.67 3.49 -14.76
N ASP A 95 -15.05 2.43 -14.04
CA ASP A 95 -15.27 2.46 -12.59
C ASP A 95 -13.97 2.65 -11.81
N PHE A 96 -12.83 2.49 -12.49
CA PHE A 96 -11.49 2.66 -11.93
C PHE A 96 -10.76 3.89 -12.48
N ALA A 97 -11.43 4.77 -13.23
CA ALA A 97 -10.78 5.95 -13.83
C ALA A 97 -10.18 6.90 -12.78
N ASP A 98 -10.80 6.99 -11.61
CA ASP A 98 -10.43 7.82 -10.45
C ASP A 98 -9.50 7.10 -9.45
N LEU A 99 -9.15 5.83 -9.70
CA LEU A 99 -8.30 5.08 -8.77
C LEU A 99 -6.90 5.72 -8.70
N GLU A 100 -6.41 6.01 -7.50
CA GLU A 100 -5.01 6.38 -7.29
C GLU A 100 -4.12 5.13 -7.48
N TYR A 101 -3.59 4.98 -8.69
CA TYR A 101 -2.82 3.80 -9.08
C TYR A 101 -1.47 3.74 -8.36
N ASN A 102 -1.34 2.78 -7.46
CA ASN A 102 -0.06 2.36 -6.88
C ASN A 102 0.51 1.19 -7.68
N LYS A 103 1.60 1.39 -8.44
CA LYS A 103 2.21 0.34 -9.27
C LYS A 103 2.69 -0.88 -8.48
N LEU A 104 2.97 -0.73 -7.18
CA LEU A 104 3.37 -1.83 -6.30
C LEU A 104 2.19 -2.61 -5.73
N ALA A 105 0.95 -2.15 -5.92
CA ALA A 105 -0.22 -2.85 -5.44
C ALA A 105 -0.26 -4.28 -5.96
N ASP A 106 -0.29 -5.23 -5.03
CA ASP A 106 -0.30 -6.66 -5.32
C ASP A 106 -1.67 -7.31 -5.04
N PHE A 107 -2.57 -6.61 -4.35
CA PHE A 107 -3.96 -7.02 -4.16
C PHE A 107 -4.91 -5.82 -4.29
N LEU A 108 -5.85 -5.90 -5.22
CA LEU A 108 -6.98 -4.96 -5.33
C LEU A 108 -8.25 -5.58 -4.73
N VAL A 109 -8.74 -4.97 -3.66
CA VAL A 109 -10.02 -5.30 -3.02
C VAL A 109 -11.10 -4.39 -3.61
N ILE A 110 -12.11 -4.98 -4.26
CA ILE A 110 -13.25 -4.30 -4.84
C ILE A 110 -14.44 -4.50 -3.88
N LYS A 111 -14.72 -3.47 -3.10
CA LYS A 111 -15.82 -3.46 -2.14
C LYS A 111 -17.06 -2.85 -2.77
N THR A 112 -18.12 -3.63 -2.83
CA THR A 112 -19.42 -3.25 -3.40
C THR A 112 -20.51 -3.23 -2.32
N ASP A 113 -21.71 -2.82 -2.72
CA ASP A 113 -22.93 -2.90 -1.93
C ASP A 113 -23.57 -4.32 -1.90
N MET A 114 -23.02 -5.28 -2.66
CA MET A 114 -23.63 -6.61 -2.85
C MET A 114 -23.72 -7.49 -1.61
N GLU A 115 -22.80 -7.35 -0.65
CA GLU A 115 -22.78 -8.14 0.59
C GLU A 115 -24.07 -7.99 1.41
N ARG A 116 -24.77 -6.85 1.26
CA ARG A 116 -26.07 -6.61 1.93
C ARG A 116 -27.14 -7.61 1.50
N PHE A 117 -27.07 -8.06 0.26
CA PHE A 117 -28.02 -9.02 -0.32
C PHE A 117 -27.63 -10.47 -0.06
N ARG A 118 -26.49 -10.77 0.61
CA ARG A 118 -25.92 -12.12 0.66
C ARG A 118 -26.85 -13.23 1.19
N LYS A 119 -27.85 -12.87 2.01
CA LYS A 119 -28.85 -13.81 2.54
C LYS A 119 -30.07 -13.98 1.63
N GLU A 120 -30.19 -13.17 0.59
CA GLU A 120 -31.29 -13.19 -0.36
C GLU A 120 -30.92 -14.01 -1.60
N ARG A 121 -31.95 -14.52 -2.30
CA ARG A 121 -31.77 -15.22 -3.58
C ARG A 121 -31.13 -14.32 -4.65
N SER A 122 -31.41 -13.03 -4.59
CA SER A 122 -30.88 -11.98 -5.47
C SER A 122 -29.35 -11.92 -5.47
N TYR A 123 -28.67 -12.32 -4.40
CA TYR A 123 -27.21 -12.41 -4.37
C TYR A 123 -26.63 -13.36 -5.44
N ILE A 124 -27.37 -14.43 -5.74
CA ILE A 124 -27.00 -15.43 -6.72
C ILE A 124 -27.50 -15.03 -8.10
N THR A 125 -28.77 -14.61 -8.20
CA THR A 125 -29.43 -14.35 -9.49
C THR A 125 -29.03 -13.03 -10.12
N ASP A 126 -28.72 -12.03 -9.29
CA ASP A 126 -28.54 -10.64 -9.69
C ASP A 126 -27.14 -10.12 -9.39
N SER A 127 -26.15 -11.03 -9.38
CA SER A 127 -24.74 -10.67 -9.17
C SER A 127 -24.19 -9.83 -10.33
N PRO A 128 -23.31 -8.84 -10.08
CA PRO A 128 -22.73 -8.00 -11.11
C PRO A 128 -21.95 -8.77 -12.19
N VAL A 129 -21.87 -8.20 -13.39
CA VAL A 129 -20.99 -8.69 -14.46
C VAL A 129 -19.67 -7.92 -14.42
N ILE A 130 -18.53 -8.62 -14.37
CA ILE A 130 -17.22 -7.99 -14.56
C ILE A 130 -16.79 -8.12 -16.02
N SER A 131 -16.44 -6.98 -16.63
CA SER A 131 -15.80 -6.93 -17.94
C SER A 131 -14.46 -7.67 -17.94
N SER A 132 -14.31 -8.63 -18.83
CA SER A 132 -13.06 -9.36 -19.07
C SER A 132 -11.92 -8.46 -19.57
N ARG A 133 -12.22 -7.28 -20.12
CA ARG A 133 -11.23 -6.26 -20.50
C ARG A 133 -10.60 -5.59 -19.27
N LEU A 134 -11.28 -5.60 -18.13
CA LEU A 134 -10.77 -5.05 -16.89
C LEU A 134 -9.44 -5.70 -16.47
N ALA A 135 -9.26 -7.00 -16.75
CA ALA A 135 -8.01 -7.70 -16.47
C ALA A 135 -6.80 -7.08 -17.20
N ASP A 136 -6.95 -6.74 -18.49
CA ASP A 136 -5.91 -6.08 -19.29
C ASP A 136 -5.64 -4.66 -18.77
N PHE A 137 -6.71 -3.92 -18.50
CA PHE A 137 -6.65 -2.55 -18.02
C PHE A 137 -5.93 -2.46 -16.67
N LEU A 138 -6.33 -3.29 -15.70
CA LEU A 138 -5.71 -3.32 -14.37
C LEU A 138 -4.26 -3.75 -14.45
N LYS A 139 -3.92 -4.82 -15.18
CA LYS A 139 -2.52 -5.29 -15.26
C LYS A 139 -1.59 -4.26 -15.91
N LYS A 140 -2.09 -3.46 -16.86
CA LYS A 140 -1.32 -2.36 -17.47
C LYS A 140 -1.00 -1.24 -16.47
N ARG A 141 -1.93 -0.91 -15.57
CA ARG A 141 -1.77 0.18 -14.60
C ARG A 141 -1.17 -0.25 -13.26
N LEU A 142 -1.39 -1.51 -12.88
CA LEU A 142 -0.92 -2.18 -11.66
C LEU A 142 -0.06 -3.39 -12.07
N PRO A 143 1.17 -3.18 -12.54
CA PRO A 143 2.03 -4.26 -13.03
C PRO A 143 2.30 -5.34 -11.96
N SER A 144 2.38 -4.97 -10.69
CA SER A 144 2.59 -5.87 -9.56
C SER A 144 1.33 -6.61 -9.08
N LEU A 145 0.17 -6.36 -9.68
CA LEU A 145 -1.10 -6.97 -9.24
C LEU A 145 -1.04 -8.50 -9.37
N ARG A 146 -1.28 -9.20 -8.27
CA ARG A 146 -1.30 -10.66 -8.15
C ARG A 146 -2.68 -11.20 -7.79
N ALA A 147 -3.53 -10.40 -7.14
CA ALA A 147 -4.87 -10.81 -6.77
C ALA A 147 -5.91 -9.69 -6.96
N ILE A 148 -7.13 -10.09 -7.28
CA ILE A 148 -8.33 -9.28 -7.04
C ILE A 148 -9.24 -10.01 -6.05
N GLY A 149 -10.06 -9.28 -5.33
CA GLY A 149 -11.02 -9.89 -4.42
C GLY A 149 -12.20 -8.99 -4.15
N PHE A 150 -13.37 -9.57 -3.95
CA PHE A 150 -14.63 -8.84 -3.94
C PHE A 150 -15.70 -9.54 -3.09
N ASN A 151 -16.75 -8.80 -2.72
CA ASN A 151 -17.84 -9.23 -1.83
C ASN A 151 -19.15 -9.57 -2.56
N PHE A 152 -19.04 -10.24 -3.71
CA PHE A 152 -20.16 -10.86 -4.40
C PHE A 152 -19.78 -12.29 -4.83
N ILE A 153 -20.79 -13.09 -5.15
CA ILE A 153 -20.67 -14.56 -5.16
C ILE A 153 -19.65 -15.11 -6.16
N SER A 154 -19.47 -14.46 -7.31
CA SER A 154 -18.50 -14.88 -8.31
C SER A 154 -18.17 -13.77 -9.32
N LEU A 155 -16.99 -13.86 -9.94
CA LEU A 155 -16.57 -13.11 -11.11
C LEU A 155 -17.48 -13.41 -12.32
N SER A 156 -18.21 -14.53 -12.29
CA SER A 156 -19.26 -14.88 -13.24
C SER A 156 -20.64 -14.48 -12.73
N SER A 157 -21.52 -14.06 -13.63
CA SER A 157 -22.93 -13.77 -13.36
C SER A 157 -23.85 -14.70 -14.13
N LEU A 158 -25.03 -15.00 -13.59
CA LEU A 158 -26.05 -15.75 -14.32
C LEU A 158 -26.63 -14.95 -15.50
N LYS A 159 -26.47 -13.62 -15.50
CA LYS A 159 -26.89 -12.77 -16.62
C LYS A 159 -25.99 -12.86 -17.85
N ASP A 160 -24.70 -13.07 -17.65
CA ASP A 160 -23.75 -13.26 -18.74
C ASP A 160 -22.61 -14.21 -18.32
N ARG A 161 -22.91 -15.51 -18.40
CA ARG A 161 -21.95 -16.56 -18.05
C ARG A 161 -20.79 -16.62 -19.02
N GLU A 162 -21.01 -16.24 -20.29
CA GLU A 162 -19.94 -16.26 -21.29
C GLU A 162 -18.90 -15.17 -21.01
N GLU A 163 -19.34 -13.96 -20.66
CA GLU A 163 -18.42 -12.92 -20.20
C GLU A 163 -17.72 -13.31 -18.90
N GLY A 164 -18.43 -13.92 -17.95
CA GLY A 164 -17.84 -14.48 -16.73
C GLY A 164 -16.69 -15.45 -17.04
N ARG A 165 -16.91 -16.43 -17.92
CA ARG A 165 -15.85 -17.37 -18.35
C ARG A 165 -14.68 -16.67 -19.05
N ARG A 166 -14.94 -15.63 -19.85
CA ARG A 166 -13.89 -14.82 -20.48
C ARG A 166 -13.09 -14.04 -19.44
N ALA A 167 -13.75 -13.47 -18.43
CA ALA A 167 -13.14 -12.72 -17.35
C ALA A 167 -12.19 -13.61 -16.54
N HIS A 168 -12.63 -14.77 -16.06
CA HIS A 168 -11.78 -15.71 -15.33
C HIS A 168 -10.52 -16.05 -16.12
N ARG A 169 -10.68 -16.48 -17.38
CA ARG A 169 -9.53 -16.83 -18.24
C ARG A 169 -8.57 -15.65 -18.41
N ARG A 170 -9.06 -14.42 -18.56
CA ARG A 170 -8.20 -13.24 -18.75
C ARG A 170 -7.46 -12.83 -17.48
N PHE A 171 -8.11 -12.84 -16.32
CA PHE A 171 -7.45 -12.57 -15.04
C PHE A 171 -6.40 -13.63 -14.73
N LEU A 172 -6.79 -14.91 -14.79
CA LEU A 172 -5.90 -16.03 -14.45
C LEU A 172 -4.72 -16.17 -15.41
N LYS A 173 -4.89 -15.96 -16.72
CA LYS A 173 -3.78 -15.96 -17.71
C LYS A 173 -2.74 -14.86 -17.43
N LYS A 174 -3.12 -13.79 -16.74
CA LYS A 174 -2.21 -12.70 -16.34
C LYS A 174 -1.54 -12.93 -14.99
N GLY A 175 -1.76 -14.10 -14.39
CA GLY A 175 -1.29 -14.41 -13.04
C GLY A 175 -2.00 -13.59 -11.97
N ILE A 176 -3.22 -13.10 -12.25
CA ILE A 176 -4.08 -12.45 -11.25
C ILE A 176 -5.04 -13.52 -10.74
N ILE A 177 -4.83 -13.99 -9.51
CA ILE A 177 -5.73 -14.92 -8.81
C ILE A 177 -6.96 -14.16 -8.31
N ILE A 178 -8.04 -14.88 -8.05
CA ILE A 178 -9.35 -14.28 -7.72
C ILE A 178 -9.76 -14.77 -6.33
N VAL A 179 -10.22 -13.86 -5.48
CA VAL A 179 -10.78 -14.18 -4.16
C VAL A 179 -12.24 -13.74 -4.13
N GLU A 180 -13.16 -14.69 -4.23
CA GLU A 180 -14.60 -14.41 -4.36
C GLU A 180 -15.31 -14.41 -3.01
N ASP A 181 -16.53 -13.86 -2.96
CA ASP A 181 -17.43 -13.90 -1.82
C ASP A 181 -16.75 -13.49 -0.49
N MET A 182 -15.96 -12.42 -0.50
CA MET A 182 -15.31 -11.88 0.69
C MET A 182 -16.29 -11.13 1.59
N ARG A 183 -16.05 -11.14 2.90
CA ARG A 183 -16.76 -10.32 3.89
C ARG A 183 -16.06 -8.98 4.07
N LEU A 184 -16.53 -7.93 3.40
CA LEU A 184 -15.85 -6.63 3.33
C LEU A 184 -16.56 -5.51 4.09
N GLU A 185 -17.76 -5.71 4.65
CA GLU A 185 -18.53 -4.67 5.34
C GLU A 185 -17.73 -3.98 6.46
N ALA A 186 -17.00 -4.78 7.27
CA ALA A 186 -16.17 -4.33 8.37
C ALA A 186 -14.85 -3.65 7.93
N LEU A 187 -14.46 -3.79 6.67
CA LEU A 187 -13.27 -3.12 6.11
C LEU A 187 -13.57 -1.62 5.93
N LYS A 188 -13.16 -0.80 6.90
CA LYS A 188 -13.36 0.67 6.90
C LYS A 188 -12.14 1.46 6.45
N SER A 189 -10.95 0.86 6.54
CA SER A 189 -9.68 1.47 6.14
C SER A 189 -8.78 0.44 5.47
N ARG A 190 -7.82 0.93 4.68
CA ARG A 190 -6.82 0.10 4.02
C ARG A 190 -6.01 -0.69 5.07
N PRO A 191 -5.96 -2.03 4.97
CA PRO A 191 -5.10 -2.83 5.85
C PRO A 191 -3.64 -2.73 5.39
N ASP A 192 -2.72 -3.02 6.29
CA ASP A 192 -1.28 -3.04 5.98
C ASP A 192 -0.92 -4.24 5.12
N TYR A 193 -1.44 -5.41 5.47
CA TYR A 193 -1.32 -6.59 4.65
C TYR A 193 -2.56 -7.48 4.80
N ILE A 194 -2.79 -8.30 3.78
CA ILE A 194 -3.82 -9.33 3.78
C ILE A 194 -3.15 -10.69 3.62
N LEU A 195 -3.53 -11.63 4.48
CA LEU A 195 -3.22 -13.05 4.32
C LEU A 195 -4.46 -13.72 3.74
N VAL A 196 -4.31 -14.41 2.61
CA VAL A 196 -5.35 -15.26 2.03
C VAL A 196 -4.89 -16.70 2.23
N SER A 197 -5.37 -17.37 3.28
CA SER A 197 -4.89 -18.71 3.65
C SER A 197 -5.81 -19.80 3.07
N PRO A 198 -5.42 -20.47 1.97
CA PRO A 198 -6.19 -21.60 1.44
C PRO A 198 -6.06 -22.87 2.28
N LEU A 199 -6.99 -23.79 2.07
CA LEU A 199 -6.74 -25.20 2.39
C LEU A 199 -5.77 -25.75 1.33
N PHE A 200 -4.62 -26.28 1.77
CA PHE A 200 -3.64 -26.87 0.86
C PHE A 200 -4.09 -28.25 0.38
N ILE A 201 -5.01 -28.25 -0.59
CA ILE A 201 -5.51 -29.46 -1.25
C ILE A 201 -4.63 -29.73 -2.47
N ASP A 202 -4.10 -30.95 -2.57
CA ASP A 202 -3.18 -31.32 -3.65
C ASP A 202 -3.82 -31.12 -5.03
N LYS A 203 -3.13 -30.38 -5.91
CA LYS A 203 -3.52 -30.10 -7.30
C LYS A 203 -4.90 -29.47 -7.48
N ALA A 204 -5.48 -28.89 -6.43
CA ALA A 204 -6.79 -28.28 -6.50
C ALA A 204 -6.81 -26.99 -7.35
N ASP A 205 -7.96 -26.72 -7.94
CA ASP A 205 -8.25 -25.55 -8.78
C ASP A 205 -8.66 -24.31 -7.99
N GLY A 206 -8.94 -24.50 -6.71
CA GLY A 206 -9.30 -23.48 -5.75
C GLY A 206 -9.54 -24.12 -4.39
N SER A 207 -9.85 -23.30 -3.40
CA SER A 207 -10.30 -23.78 -2.09
C SER A 207 -11.01 -22.68 -1.32
N PRO A 208 -11.89 -23.02 -0.37
CA PRO A 208 -12.29 -22.08 0.67
C PRO A 208 -11.06 -21.53 1.40
N VAL A 209 -11.09 -20.25 1.72
CA VAL A 209 -9.95 -19.55 2.33
C VAL A 209 -10.35 -18.80 3.60
N SER A 210 -9.41 -18.72 4.53
CA SER A 210 -9.48 -17.76 5.63
C SER A 210 -8.70 -16.50 5.25
N VAL A 211 -9.41 -15.40 5.04
CA VAL A 211 -8.81 -14.11 4.72
C VAL A 211 -8.70 -13.26 5.99
N TRP A 212 -7.48 -12.80 6.27
CA TRP A 212 -7.17 -11.96 7.42
C TRP A 212 -6.56 -10.66 6.96
N ALA A 213 -7.18 -9.55 7.32
CA ALA A 213 -6.61 -8.22 7.20
C ALA A 213 -5.90 -7.83 8.49
N PHE A 214 -4.68 -7.35 8.36
CA PHE A 214 -3.84 -6.93 9.47
C PHE A 214 -3.64 -5.43 9.46
N TYR A 215 -3.77 -4.85 10.65
CA TYR A 215 -3.52 -3.44 10.89
C TYR A 215 -2.41 -3.33 11.96
N SER A 216 -1.22 -2.90 11.55
CA SER A 216 -0.16 -2.42 12.46
C SER A 216 -0.59 -1.08 13.04
N GLY A 217 -1.66 -1.07 13.85
CA GLY A 217 -2.28 0.15 14.37
C GLY A 217 -1.22 1.13 14.83
N PHE A 218 -1.06 2.24 14.09
CA PHE A 218 -0.22 3.31 14.57
C PHE A 218 -0.96 3.87 15.77
N ASN A 219 -0.45 3.58 16.96
CA ASN A 219 -1.00 4.10 18.18
C ASN A 219 -0.36 5.46 18.43
N PHE A 220 -1.01 6.54 18.00
CA PHE A 220 -0.52 7.90 18.19
C PHE A 220 -0.13 8.18 19.64
N ASP A 221 -0.88 7.63 20.60
CA ASP A 221 -0.65 7.85 22.03
C ASP A 221 0.49 7.01 22.61
N LYS A 222 0.99 6.00 21.87
CA LYS A 222 2.20 5.23 22.25
C LYS A 222 3.45 6.12 22.27
N TYR A 223 3.52 7.10 21.38
CA TYR A 223 4.74 7.86 21.14
C TYR A 223 4.65 9.25 21.75
N ASP A 224 5.75 9.75 22.29
CA ASP A 224 5.87 11.13 22.77
C ASP A 224 6.74 11.99 21.85
N TYR A 225 7.58 11.34 21.04
CA TYR A 225 8.55 12.00 20.16
C TYR A 225 8.35 11.57 18.72
N PHE A 226 8.29 12.56 17.84
CA PHE A 226 8.07 12.38 16.41
C PHE A 226 9.22 12.99 15.61
N PHE A 227 9.89 12.16 14.80
CA PHE A 227 10.92 12.60 13.88
C PHE A 227 10.35 12.58 12.47
N PHE A 228 10.51 13.68 11.74
CA PHE A 228 9.99 13.80 10.38
C PHE A 228 11.14 14.03 9.42
N ASP A 229 11.21 13.23 8.35
CA ASP A 229 11.75 13.78 7.11
C ASP A 229 10.85 14.92 6.61
N PHE A 230 11.38 15.72 5.70
CA PHE A 230 10.68 16.90 5.21
C PHE A 230 10.08 16.72 3.82
N ASP A 231 10.85 16.20 2.88
CA ASP A 231 10.51 16.23 1.46
C ASP A 231 9.90 14.89 1.07
N GLY A 232 8.66 14.88 0.59
CA GLY A 232 7.89 13.64 0.43
C GLY A 232 7.12 13.22 1.68
N VAL A 233 7.43 13.83 2.84
CA VAL A 233 6.78 13.55 4.14
C VAL A 233 5.95 14.71 4.67
N ILE A 234 6.53 15.91 4.82
CA ILE A 234 5.77 17.10 5.26
C ILE A 234 5.21 17.81 4.03
N LEU A 235 6.04 18.01 3.01
CA LEU A 235 5.66 18.68 1.77
C LEU A 235 5.80 17.74 0.58
N ASN A 236 4.87 17.85 -0.38
CA ASN A 236 4.97 17.20 -1.68
C ASN A 236 5.96 17.94 -2.60
N SER A 237 7.22 18.01 -2.17
CA SER A 237 8.30 18.77 -2.82
C SER A 237 9.21 17.91 -3.72
N GLU A 238 9.06 16.59 -3.72
CA GLU A 238 9.84 15.71 -4.60
C GLU A 238 9.71 16.06 -6.09
N PRO A 239 8.50 16.29 -6.66
CA PRO A 239 8.38 16.66 -8.07
C PRO A 239 9.10 17.96 -8.41
N VAL A 240 9.09 18.93 -7.49
CA VAL A 240 9.80 20.20 -7.64
C VAL A 240 11.31 19.96 -7.72
N LYS A 241 11.84 19.08 -6.86
CA LYS A 241 13.25 18.74 -6.82
C LYS A 241 13.71 17.99 -8.06
N ILE A 242 12.93 17.02 -8.52
CA ILE A 242 13.20 16.29 -9.76
C ILE A 242 13.27 17.28 -10.93
N ASN A 243 12.28 18.17 -11.05
CA ASN A 243 12.28 19.21 -12.08
C ASN A 243 13.46 20.19 -11.95
N GLY A 244 13.93 20.47 -10.73
CA GLY A 244 15.14 21.27 -10.50
C GLY A 244 16.39 20.64 -11.11
N PHE A 245 16.56 19.33 -10.95
CA PHE A 245 17.66 18.60 -11.58
C PHE A 245 17.51 18.54 -13.10
N VAL A 246 16.29 18.35 -13.61
CA VAL A 246 16.03 18.38 -15.06
C VAL A 246 16.47 19.72 -15.64
N LYS A 247 16.00 20.85 -15.10
CA LYS A 247 16.39 22.20 -15.54
C LYS A 247 17.90 22.43 -15.53
N LEU A 248 18.59 21.96 -14.48
CA LEU A 248 20.04 22.15 -14.36
C LEU A 248 20.84 21.38 -15.44
N TYR A 249 20.30 20.26 -15.91
CA TYR A 249 20.98 19.35 -16.87
C TYR A 249 20.39 19.37 -18.28
N GLU A 250 19.32 20.12 -18.53
CA GLU A 250 18.70 20.28 -19.87
C GLU A 250 19.70 20.68 -20.95
N ARG A 251 20.63 21.59 -20.62
CA ARG A 251 21.71 22.04 -21.52
C ARG A 251 22.65 20.93 -22.02
N TYR A 252 22.70 19.79 -21.33
CA TYR A 252 23.51 18.64 -21.74
C TYR A 252 22.75 17.63 -22.60
N GLY A 253 21.51 17.96 -22.99
CA GLY A 253 20.72 17.21 -23.95
C GLY A 253 19.85 16.09 -23.33
N ARG A 254 18.88 15.64 -24.13
CA ARG A 254 17.82 14.71 -23.72
C ARG A 254 18.34 13.37 -23.15
N LYS A 255 19.48 12.87 -23.62
CA LYS A 255 20.08 11.62 -23.14
C LYS A 255 20.51 11.73 -21.66
N VAL A 256 21.09 12.86 -21.27
CA VAL A 256 21.54 13.09 -19.88
C VAL A 256 20.33 13.28 -18.98
N VAL A 257 19.35 14.08 -19.39
CA VAL A 257 18.08 14.26 -18.66
C VAL A 257 17.40 12.93 -18.37
N ARG A 258 17.34 12.01 -19.34
CA ARG A 258 16.79 10.65 -19.13
C ARG A 258 17.58 9.86 -18.09
N LYS A 259 18.92 9.93 -18.07
CA LYS A 259 19.74 9.29 -17.03
C LYS A 259 19.47 9.89 -15.64
N VAL A 260 19.33 11.21 -15.55
CA VAL A 260 18.99 11.93 -14.30
C VAL A 260 17.62 11.52 -13.76
N LEU A 261 16.60 11.43 -14.63
CA LEU A 261 15.27 10.96 -14.27
C LEU A 261 15.30 9.51 -13.79
N ARG A 262 15.94 8.61 -14.56
CA ARG A 262 16.07 7.19 -14.20
C ARG A 262 16.80 6.99 -12.87
N HIS A 263 17.84 7.79 -12.59
CA HIS A 263 18.53 7.72 -11.31
C HIS A 263 17.62 8.14 -10.15
N HIS A 264 16.75 9.14 -10.31
CA HIS A 264 15.80 9.50 -9.25
C HIS A 264 14.77 8.40 -8.97
N GLU A 265 14.34 7.67 -10.00
CA GLU A 265 13.43 6.52 -9.84
C GLU A 265 14.08 5.36 -9.07
N VAL A 266 15.40 5.16 -9.21
CA VAL A 266 16.12 4.02 -8.64
C VAL A 266 16.77 4.33 -7.29
N ASP A 267 17.38 5.52 -7.15
CA ASP A 267 18.12 5.93 -5.96
C ASP A 267 18.02 7.46 -5.74
N GLY A 268 16.79 7.94 -5.54
CA GLY A 268 16.49 9.34 -5.29
C GLY A 268 17.00 9.86 -3.93
N GLY A 269 17.29 8.98 -2.97
CA GLY A 269 17.51 9.33 -1.57
C GLY A 269 18.89 9.93 -1.24
N ILE A 270 19.89 9.78 -2.11
CA ILE A 270 21.24 10.35 -1.86
C ILE A 270 21.24 11.88 -1.88
N ASP A 271 22.16 12.49 -1.13
CA ASP A 271 22.28 13.95 -1.08
C ASP A 271 22.68 14.55 -2.44
N ARG A 272 22.32 15.82 -2.64
CA ARG A 272 22.51 16.50 -3.94
C ARG A 272 23.97 16.64 -4.34
N TYR A 273 24.90 16.73 -3.38
CA TYR A 273 26.32 16.92 -3.67
C TYR A 273 26.89 15.65 -4.31
N ARG A 274 26.50 14.47 -3.79
CA ARG A 274 26.81 13.18 -4.42
C ARG A 274 26.16 13.02 -5.78
N LYS A 275 24.91 13.46 -5.95
CA LYS A 275 24.24 13.47 -7.28
C LYS A 275 25.01 14.30 -8.30
N PHE A 276 25.45 15.51 -7.96
CA PHE A 276 26.20 16.35 -8.90
C PHE A 276 27.50 15.70 -9.36
N ARG A 277 28.24 15.09 -8.42
CA ARG A 277 29.44 14.33 -8.74
C ARG A 277 29.13 13.16 -9.69
N LEU A 278 28.16 12.33 -9.33
CA LEU A 278 27.74 11.17 -10.13
C LEU A 278 27.31 11.58 -11.54
N TYR A 279 26.48 12.62 -11.67
CA TYR A 279 25.99 13.07 -12.97
C TYR A 279 27.11 13.62 -13.85
N HIS A 280 28.08 14.34 -13.29
CA HIS A 280 29.21 14.82 -14.08
C HIS A 280 30.16 13.69 -14.46
N GLU A 281 30.58 12.87 -13.50
CA GLU A 281 31.59 11.84 -13.74
C GLU A 281 31.04 10.68 -14.57
N GLN A 282 29.82 10.20 -14.29
CA GLN A 282 29.26 9.02 -14.95
C GLN A 282 28.33 9.34 -16.13
N PHE A 283 27.59 10.47 -16.11
CA PHE A 283 26.64 10.77 -17.19
C PHE A 283 27.24 11.67 -18.25
N LEU A 284 28.10 12.63 -17.85
CA LEU A 284 28.78 13.55 -18.75
C LEU A 284 30.22 13.12 -19.09
N GLY A 285 30.82 12.21 -18.32
CA GLY A 285 32.22 11.82 -18.50
C GLY A 285 33.21 12.95 -18.15
N LYS A 286 32.79 13.90 -17.30
CA LYS A 286 33.59 15.08 -16.93
C LYS A 286 33.98 15.01 -15.46
N ARG A 287 35.26 15.26 -15.17
CA ARG A 287 35.69 15.51 -13.79
C ARG A 287 35.04 16.81 -13.30
N ILE A 288 34.68 16.84 -12.02
CA ILE A 288 34.10 18.02 -11.39
C ILE A 288 34.81 18.29 -10.05
N THR A 289 35.14 19.56 -9.83
CA THR A 289 35.79 20.03 -8.60
C THR A 289 34.77 20.30 -7.50
N THR A 290 35.23 20.35 -6.25
CA THR A 290 34.39 20.72 -5.10
C THR A 290 33.82 22.14 -5.24
N GLY A 291 34.54 23.06 -5.90
CA GLY A 291 34.07 24.42 -6.16
C GLY A 291 32.88 24.45 -7.13
N GLU A 292 32.96 23.70 -8.22
CA GLU A 292 31.88 23.55 -9.20
C GLU A 292 30.66 22.86 -8.59
N ILE A 293 30.86 21.81 -7.79
CA ILE A 293 29.77 21.15 -7.03
C ILE A 293 29.04 22.17 -6.15
N LYS A 294 29.78 23.04 -5.42
CA LYS A 294 29.18 24.10 -4.60
C LYS A 294 28.45 25.16 -5.44
N ALA A 295 28.92 25.46 -6.64
CA ALA A 295 28.23 26.36 -7.56
C ALA A 295 26.91 25.76 -8.05
N LEU A 296 26.92 24.52 -8.53
CA LEU A 296 25.71 23.79 -8.93
C LEU A 296 24.70 23.66 -7.79
N ALA A 297 25.17 23.42 -6.56
CA ALA A 297 24.31 23.37 -5.39
C ALA A 297 23.59 24.69 -5.14
N ARG A 298 24.27 25.85 -5.32
CA ARG A 298 23.66 27.17 -5.19
C ARG A 298 22.61 27.43 -6.29
N ASP A 299 22.93 27.08 -7.53
CA ASP A 299 22.00 27.25 -8.65
C ASP A 299 20.77 26.36 -8.50
N TYR A 300 20.97 25.10 -8.11
CA TYR A 300 19.89 24.19 -7.79
C TYR A 300 18.99 24.74 -6.66
N SER A 301 19.57 25.20 -5.55
CA SER A 301 18.81 25.82 -4.46
C SER A 301 17.97 27.01 -4.95
N ARG A 302 18.52 27.85 -5.84
CA ARG A 302 17.77 28.98 -6.44
C ARG A 302 16.60 28.51 -7.28
N ILE A 303 16.78 27.45 -8.07
CA ILE A 303 15.74 26.88 -8.93
C ILE A 303 14.58 26.30 -8.11
N VAL A 304 14.87 25.57 -7.03
CA VAL A 304 13.85 24.80 -6.32
C VAL A 304 13.19 25.54 -5.18
N LEU A 305 13.86 26.53 -4.55
CA LEU A 305 13.38 27.14 -3.30
C LEU A 305 11.94 27.65 -3.39
N ASN A 306 11.61 28.44 -4.42
CA ASN A 306 10.25 28.96 -4.58
C ASN A 306 9.23 27.82 -4.82
N GLY A 307 9.59 26.81 -5.60
CA GLY A 307 8.72 25.66 -5.81
C GLY A 307 8.48 24.88 -4.51
N VAL A 308 9.50 24.69 -3.67
CA VAL A 308 9.37 23.99 -2.39
C VAL A 308 8.54 24.81 -1.40
N LEU A 309 8.65 26.14 -1.39
CA LEU A 309 7.81 27.02 -0.58
C LEU A 309 6.33 26.95 -0.95
N ASN A 310 6.02 26.72 -2.23
CA ASN A 310 4.65 26.64 -2.75
C ASN A 310 4.11 25.21 -2.87
N ALA A 311 4.92 24.18 -2.56
CA ALA A 311 4.47 22.80 -2.62
C ALA A 311 3.27 22.53 -1.71
N ALA A 312 2.35 21.66 -2.11
CA ALA A 312 1.27 21.24 -1.23
C ALA A 312 1.82 20.48 -0.01
N PHE A 313 1.09 20.50 1.11
CA PHE A 313 1.34 19.55 2.18
C PHE A 313 1.05 18.12 1.71
N ILE A 314 1.78 17.14 2.25
CA ILE A 314 1.28 15.76 2.20
C ILE A 314 -0.06 15.72 2.97
N LYS A 315 -1.04 15.04 2.41
CA LYS A 315 -2.40 14.97 2.95
C LYS A 315 -2.37 14.54 4.42
N GLY A 316 -3.11 15.24 5.29
CA GLY A 316 -3.18 14.97 6.73
C GLY A 316 -2.05 15.57 7.59
N VAL A 317 -0.98 16.14 7.00
CA VAL A 317 0.13 16.72 7.78
C VAL A 317 -0.30 17.91 8.65
N PRO A 318 -1.06 18.90 8.15
CA PRO A 318 -1.47 20.04 8.98
C PRO A 318 -2.28 19.62 10.22
N GLU A 319 -3.19 18.67 10.04
CA GLU A 319 -4.02 18.09 11.10
C GLU A 319 -3.15 17.31 12.10
N PHE A 320 -2.22 16.47 11.60
CA PHE A 320 -1.30 15.70 12.43
C PHE A 320 -0.42 16.60 13.30
N LEU A 321 0.24 17.61 12.72
CA LEU A 321 1.10 18.53 13.48
C LEU A 321 0.30 19.33 14.53
N SER A 322 -0.94 19.70 14.19
CA SER A 322 -1.83 20.41 15.12
C SER A 322 -2.25 19.50 16.28
N ALA A 323 -2.57 18.23 16.01
CA ALA A 323 -2.86 17.23 17.03
C ALA A 323 -1.65 16.92 17.91
N SER A 324 -0.46 16.76 17.31
CA SER A 324 0.80 16.58 18.02
C SER A 324 1.04 17.71 19.02
N LYS A 325 0.85 18.96 18.59
CA LYS A 325 1.01 20.12 19.45
C LYS A 325 -0.01 20.15 20.60
N ARG A 326 -1.29 19.94 20.31
CA ARG A 326 -2.35 19.92 21.35
C ARG A 326 -2.11 18.80 22.38
N ARG A 327 -1.67 17.63 21.93
CA ARG A 327 -1.33 16.48 22.79
C ARG A 327 0.11 16.53 23.33
N ARG A 328 0.79 17.68 23.24
CA ARG A 328 2.13 17.95 23.78
C ARG A 328 3.21 16.95 23.33
N LYS A 329 3.09 16.41 22.11
CA LYS A 329 4.12 15.59 21.47
C LYS A 329 5.28 16.48 21.03
N VAL A 330 6.51 15.97 21.15
CA VAL A 330 7.73 16.69 20.76
C VAL A 330 8.10 16.30 19.34
N CYS A 331 8.07 17.25 18.41
CA CYS A 331 8.36 16.99 16.99
C CYS A 331 9.72 17.53 16.59
N PHE A 332 10.45 16.80 15.75
CA PHE A 332 11.73 17.20 15.15
C PHE A 332 11.70 17.03 13.63
N ILE A 333 12.44 17.86 12.90
CA ILE A 333 12.72 17.62 11.47
C ILE A 333 14.16 17.13 11.31
N VAL A 334 14.34 16.07 10.52
CA VAL A 334 15.65 15.54 10.12
C VAL A 334 15.68 15.35 8.61
N SER A 335 16.31 16.27 7.88
CA SER A 335 16.26 16.32 6.41
C SER A 335 17.66 16.16 5.78
N SER A 336 17.72 15.60 4.56
CA SER A 336 18.92 15.64 3.71
C SER A 336 19.12 17.00 3.03
N THR A 337 18.18 17.93 3.16
CA THR A 337 18.30 19.31 2.67
C THR A 337 19.30 20.09 3.54
N PRO A 338 20.14 20.98 2.96
CA PRO A 338 21.08 21.80 3.74
C PRO A 338 20.42 22.54 4.90
N GLU A 339 21.03 22.50 6.10
CA GLU A 339 20.41 22.98 7.34
C GLU A 339 19.91 24.43 7.26
N ARG A 340 20.69 25.32 6.65
CA ARG A 340 20.29 26.73 6.44
C ARG A 340 19.07 26.86 5.52
N GLU A 341 18.99 26.03 4.49
CA GLU A 341 17.90 26.02 3.51
C GLU A 341 16.61 25.51 4.15
N ILE A 342 16.67 24.37 4.85
CA ILE A 342 15.49 23.79 5.49
C ILE A 342 14.94 24.70 6.60
N ASN A 343 15.81 25.31 7.42
CA ASN A 343 15.38 26.26 8.44
C ASN A 343 14.70 27.49 7.84
N LYS A 344 15.17 27.98 6.69
CA LYS A 344 14.52 29.07 5.96
C LYS A 344 13.13 28.67 5.48
N ILE A 345 12.97 27.47 4.91
CA ILE A 345 11.67 26.97 4.44
C ILE A 345 10.70 26.80 5.61
N VAL A 346 11.13 26.17 6.70
CA VAL A 346 10.31 25.97 7.91
C VAL A 346 9.84 27.30 8.49
N LYS A 347 10.72 28.31 8.53
CA LYS A 347 10.37 29.66 8.99
C LYS A 347 9.33 30.33 8.08
N GLN A 348 9.57 30.35 6.77
CA GLN A 348 8.69 31.02 5.80
C GLN A 348 7.31 30.35 5.68
N ARG A 349 7.23 29.04 5.92
CA ARG A 349 5.98 28.27 5.97
C ARG A 349 5.24 28.38 7.30
N GLY A 350 5.80 29.07 8.30
CA GLY A 350 5.21 29.14 9.65
C GLY A 350 5.19 27.80 10.40
N LEU A 351 6.07 26.85 10.01
CA LEU A 351 6.12 25.50 10.59
C LEU A 351 6.92 25.43 11.90
N GLY A 352 7.79 26.42 12.16
CA GLY A 352 8.65 26.42 13.35
C GLY A 352 7.88 26.30 14.68
N LYS A 353 6.60 26.68 14.72
CA LYS A 353 5.73 26.56 15.90
C LYS A 353 5.36 25.13 16.29
N TYR A 354 5.66 24.14 15.45
CA TYR A 354 5.38 22.71 15.67
C TYR A 354 6.62 21.90 16.04
N PHE A 355 7.83 22.39 15.72
CA PHE A 355 9.06 21.61 15.84
C PHE A 355 9.99 22.17 16.90
N ARG A 356 10.55 21.28 17.73
CA ARG A 356 11.51 21.62 18.77
C ARG A 356 12.88 21.97 18.18
N GLU A 357 13.33 21.23 17.17
CA GLU A 357 14.57 21.50 16.43
C GLU A 357 14.48 20.94 15.00
N VAL A 358 15.20 21.57 14.08
CA VAL A 358 15.31 21.21 12.67
C VAL A 358 16.77 20.96 12.33
N LYS A 359 17.10 19.73 11.94
CA LYS A 359 18.44 19.33 11.50
C LYS A 359 18.48 19.05 10.00
N GLY A 360 19.54 19.51 9.35
CA GLY A 360 19.78 19.28 7.92
C GLY A 360 21.18 18.73 7.63
N SER A 361 21.52 18.61 6.35
CA SER A 361 22.91 18.30 5.93
C SER A 361 23.84 19.49 6.23
N PRO A 362 25.17 19.31 6.43
CA PRO A 362 25.98 18.18 5.93
C PRO A 362 26.01 16.93 6.82
N SER A 363 25.62 17.02 8.10
CA SER A 363 25.55 15.87 9.00
C SER A 363 24.62 14.80 8.46
N ARG A 364 24.94 13.53 8.72
CA ARG A 364 24.08 12.43 8.24
C ARG A 364 22.80 12.34 9.06
N LYS A 365 21.72 11.81 8.47
CA LYS A 365 20.45 11.64 9.18
C LYS A 365 20.61 10.78 10.44
N GLU A 366 21.40 9.71 10.37
CA GLU A 366 21.60 8.80 11.50
C GLU A 366 22.25 9.54 12.70
N GLU A 367 23.17 10.46 12.41
CA GLU A 367 23.89 11.29 13.39
C GLU A 367 22.97 12.38 13.96
N ASN A 368 22.22 13.07 13.09
CA ASN A 368 21.26 14.08 13.50
C ASN A 368 20.19 13.53 14.44
N VAL A 369 19.65 12.34 14.16
CA VAL A 369 18.69 11.67 15.07
C VAL A 369 19.37 11.34 16.40
N ARG A 370 20.56 10.75 16.38
CA ARG A 370 21.32 10.41 17.59
C ARG A 370 21.59 11.62 18.48
N ASP A 371 21.97 12.74 17.87
CA ASP A 371 22.28 13.98 18.58
C ASP A 371 21.02 14.57 19.22
N LEU A 372 19.89 14.56 18.52
CA LEU A 372 18.60 14.99 19.08
C LEU A 372 18.16 14.07 20.23
N VAL A 373 18.34 12.76 20.09
CA VAL A 373 18.02 11.79 21.15
C VAL A 373 18.81 12.08 22.42
N ARG A 374 20.13 12.27 22.29
CA ARG A 374 21.02 12.61 23.41
C ARG A 374 20.71 13.97 24.01
N LYS A 375 20.55 14.99 23.17
CA LYS A 375 20.35 16.39 23.59
C LYS A 375 19.06 16.59 24.38
N TYR A 376 17.99 15.87 24.03
CA TYR A 376 16.67 16.05 24.63
C TYR A 376 16.21 14.89 25.52
N GLY A 377 17.07 13.89 25.78
CA GLY A 377 16.73 12.74 26.62
C GLY A 377 15.54 11.95 26.07
N VAL A 378 15.49 11.75 24.75
CA VAL A 378 14.36 11.10 24.07
C VAL A 378 14.31 9.60 24.39
N ASP A 379 13.16 9.08 24.81
CA ASP A 379 12.93 7.63 24.89
C ASP A 379 12.65 7.08 23.48
N THR A 380 13.61 6.35 22.93
CA THR A 380 13.54 5.78 21.58
C THR A 380 12.40 4.77 21.42
N ARG A 381 11.98 4.09 22.50
CA ARG A 381 10.84 3.15 22.47
C ARG A 381 9.48 3.85 22.36
N ARG A 382 9.44 5.12 22.74
CA ARG A 382 8.30 6.04 22.60
C ARG A 382 8.53 7.04 21.47
N SER A 383 9.37 6.68 20.51
CA SER A 383 9.69 7.50 19.34
C SER A 383 9.31 6.79 18.04
N VAL A 384 8.96 7.59 17.03
CA VAL A 384 8.76 7.12 15.67
C VAL A 384 9.33 8.11 14.66
N LEU A 385 9.92 7.59 13.60
CA LEU A 385 10.44 8.35 12.48
C LEU A 385 9.54 8.14 11.24
N PHE A 386 9.04 9.25 10.70
CA PHE A 386 8.27 9.31 9.46
C PHE A 386 9.21 9.66 8.31
N GLY A 387 9.29 8.78 7.31
CA GLY A 387 10.22 8.94 6.18
C GLY A 387 9.71 8.28 4.91
N ASP A 388 10.28 8.63 3.77
CA ASP A 388 9.91 8.09 2.46
C ASP A 388 11.03 7.24 1.82
N SER A 389 12.26 7.31 2.36
CA SER A 389 13.46 6.74 1.75
C SER A 389 14.20 5.71 2.63
N MET A 390 15.14 4.97 2.04
CA MET A 390 16.03 4.06 2.81
C MET A 390 16.96 4.77 3.78
N ASN A 391 17.26 6.05 3.55
CA ASN A 391 18.06 6.80 4.50
C ASN A 391 17.30 7.00 5.81
N ASP A 392 15.97 7.08 5.74
CA ASP A 392 15.10 7.21 6.91
C ASP A 392 14.96 5.88 7.64
N VAL A 393 14.77 4.77 6.90
CA VAL A 393 14.80 3.42 7.46
C VAL A 393 16.12 3.16 8.19
N ARG A 394 17.26 3.50 7.58
CA ARG A 394 18.58 3.36 8.19
C ARG A 394 18.73 4.23 9.44
N ALA A 395 18.29 5.48 9.40
CA ALA A 395 18.37 6.39 10.53
C ALA A 395 17.51 5.92 11.72
N ALA A 396 16.30 5.41 11.45
CA ALA A 396 15.42 4.85 12.46
C ALA A 396 16.04 3.59 13.10
N ASN A 397 16.45 2.62 12.28
CA ASN A 397 17.07 1.37 12.74
C ASN A 397 18.35 1.60 13.54
N HIS A 398 19.24 2.49 13.06
CA HIS A 398 20.50 2.78 13.74
C HIS A 398 20.30 3.39 15.13
N ASN A 399 19.16 4.06 15.37
CA ASN A 399 18.85 4.71 16.63
C ASN A 399 17.80 3.94 17.46
N GLY A 400 17.38 2.74 17.04
CA GLY A 400 16.37 1.94 17.74
C GLY A 400 15.00 2.62 17.80
N ILE A 401 14.66 3.42 16.79
CA ILE A 401 13.39 4.14 16.68
C ILE A 401 12.49 3.40 15.69
N GLU A 402 11.19 3.33 15.97
CA GLU A 402 10.23 2.73 15.05
C GLU A 402 10.10 3.55 13.76
N PHE A 403 9.95 2.89 12.61
CA PHE A 403 9.83 3.57 11.32
C PHE A 403 8.41 3.45 10.76
N VAL A 404 7.88 4.57 10.25
CA VAL A 404 6.64 4.61 9.47
C VAL A 404 6.94 5.24 8.11
N GLY A 405 6.72 4.46 7.05
CA GLY A 405 6.84 4.95 5.68
C GLY A 405 5.74 5.97 5.38
N ILE A 406 6.06 7.10 4.75
CA ILE A 406 5.11 8.10 4.24
C ILE A 406 5.36 8.31 2.74
N GLY A 407 4.30 8.43 1.94
CA GLY A 407 4.41 8.68 0.50
C GLY A 407 4.16 7.45 -0.38
N TYR A 408 4.55 7.55 -1.66
CA TYR A 408 4.30 6.50 -2.67
C TYR A 408 5.42 5.44 -2.64
N PRO A 409 5.09 4.15 -2.74
CA PRO A 409 6.00 3.12 -2.29
C PRO A 409 7.07 2.80 -3.33
N GLY A 410 8.31 2.67 -2.85
CA GLY A 410 9.41 2.04 -3.57
C GLY A 410 9.90 0.74 -2.89
N MET A 411 9.42 0.41 -1.68
CA MET A 411 9.99 -0.65 -0.85
C MET A 411 8.97 -1.40 0.00
N ALA A 412 9.38 -2.57 0.50
CA ALA A 412 8.67 -3.47 1.42
C ALA A 412 8.49 -2.88 2.84
N VAL A 413 8.07 -1.62 2.92
CA VAL A 413 7.63 -0.96 4.15
C VAL A 413 6.19 -0.53 3.95
N ASN A 414 5.34 -0.71 4.96
CA ASN A 414 3.96 -0.21 4.92
C ASN A 414 3.97 1.33 4.91
N TYR A 415 3.81 1.91 3.72
CA TYR A 415 3.64 3.34 3.56
C TYR A 415 2.23 3.75 3.97
N ARG A 416 2.11 4.82 4.76
CA ARG A 416 0.85 5.37 5.25
C ARG A 416 0.71 6.83 4.90
N ASN A 417 -0.52 7.31 4.95
CA ASN A 417 -0.82 8.73 4.95
C ASN A 417 -1.03 9.20 6.39
N PHE A 418 -0.65 10.45 6.72
CA PHE A 418 -0.90 11.03 8.05
C PHE A 418 -2.38 10.99 8.47
N LYS A 419 -3.32 11.09 7.53
CA LYS A 419 -4.75 10.91 7.79
C LYS A 419 -5.11 9.49 8.25
N GLU A 420 -4.39 8.46 7.79
CA GLU A 420 -4.63 7.06 8.20
C GLU A 420 -4.14 6.77 9.62
N ILE A 421 -3.24 7.62 10.16
CA ILE A 421 -2.57 7.42 11.45
C ILE A 421 -2.92 8.50 12.50
N LEU A 422 -3.82 9.41 12.17
CA LEU A 422 -4.43 10.33 13.13
C LEU A 422 -5.35 9.56 14.10
N PRO A 423 -5.41 9.95 15.38
CA PRO A 423 -6.49 9.51 16.27
C PRO A 423 -7.85 9.84 15.64
N LYS A 424 -8.85 8.97 15.80
CA LYS A 424 -10.15 9.15 15.15
C LYS A 424 -10.88 10.40 15.62
N GLU A 425 -10.58 10.86 16.83
CA GLU A 425 -11.16 12.08 17.41
C GLU A 425 -10.60 13.36 16.75
N GLU A 426 -9.61 13.23 15.87
CA GLU A 426 -8.91 14.31 15.17
C GLU A 426 -9.25 14.39 13.66
N LEU A 427 -10.07 13.46 13.17
CA LEU A 427 -10.54 13.35 11.78
C LEU A 427 -11.91 13.99 11.63
#